data_AF-A0A428GZQ1-F1
#
_entry.id   AF-A0A428GZQ1-F1
#
_cell.length_a   1.000
_cell.length_b   1.000
_cell.length_c   1.000
_cell.angle_alpha   90.00
_cell.angle_beta   90.00
_cell.angle_gamma   90.00
#
_symmetry.space_group_name_H-M   'P 1'
#
loop_
_entity.id
_entity.type
_entity.pdbx_description
1 polymer ?
#
loop_
_entity_poly.entity_id
_entity_poly.type
_entity_poly.pdbx_seq_one_letter_code
_entity_poly.pdbx_strand_id
1 'polypeptide(L)'
;MKLINTTNTHAELVKNQLESTDATLVEVYSAGNSDVIFTEAPTHYEILISNKHRAIREQEIEKIREFFLKRKIDQKNIDSSAIRTIYANSLIEISIPIKG
;
A
#
# COMPACT_ATOMS: atom_id res chain seq x y z
N MET A 1 15.65 -0.58 5.77
CA MET A 1 15.07 0.03 4.56
C MET A 1 14.19 1.18 5.00
N LYS A 2 14.28 2.33 4.32
CA LYS A 2 13.45 3.51 4.58
C LYS A 2 12.45 3.65 3.44
N LEU A 3 11.19 3.99 3.75
CA LEU A 3 10.22 4.37 2.75
C LEU A 3 10.38 5.86 2.44
N ILE A 4 10.48 6.20 1.16
CA ILE A 4 10.60 7.57 0.67
C ILE A 4 9.33 7.89 -0.10
N ASN A 5 8.59 8.92 0.31
CA ASN A 5 7.41 9.34 -0.43
C ASN A 5 7.84 9.98 -1.76
N THR A 6 7.35 9.41 -2.86
CA THR A 6 7.61 9.81 -4.24
C THR A 6 6.31 10.15 -4.98
N THR A 7 5.21 10.44 -4.26
CA THR A 7 3.89 10.77 -4.84
C THR A 7 3.98 11.88 -5.90
N ASN A 8 4.77 12.92 -5.62
CA ASN A 8 4.89 14.09 -6.50
C ASN A 8 5.48 13.76 -7.88
N THR A 9 6.26 12.68 -8.03
CA THR A 9 6.82 12.24 -9.31
C THR A 9 5.92 11.24 -10.03
N HIS A 10 4.75 10.92 -9.47
CA HIS A 10 3.77 9.96 -10.00
C HIS A 10 2.40 10.61 -10.21
N ALA A 11 2.38 11.90 -10.57
CA ALA A 11 1.16 12.70 -10.63
C ALA A 11 0.07 12.10 -11.55
N GLU A 12 0.45 11.54 -12.70
CA GLU A 12 -0.48 10.91 -13.63
C GLU A 12 -1.12 9.65 -13.03
N LEU A 13 -0.32 8.77 -12.41
CA LEU A 13 -0.83 7.58 -11.71
C LEU A 13 -1.80 7.97 -10.60
N VAL A 14 -1.40 8.93 -9.76
CA VAL A 14 -2.21 9.42 -8.64
C VAL A 14 -3.54 9.96 -9.14
N LYS A 15 -3.50 10.82 -10.17
CA LYS A 15 -4.70 11.38 -10.79
C LYS A 15 -5.61 10.28 -11.33
N ASN A 16 -5.07 9.35 -12.11
CA ASN A 16 -5.86 8.29 -12.73
C ASN A 16 -6.54 7.39 -11.70
N GLN A 17 -5.86 7.07 -10.59
CA GLN A 17 -6.44 6.30 -9.50
C GLN A 17 -7.58 7.07 -8.82
N LEU A 18 -7.34 8.33 -8.42
CA LEU A 18 -8.38 9.17 -7.79
C LEU A 18 -9.60 9.40 -8.69
N GLU A 19 -9.42 9.46 -10.01
CA GLU A 19 -10.53 9.68 -10.96
C GLU A 19 -11.30 8.39 -11.31
N SER A 20 -10.67 7.22 -11.18
CA SER A 20 -11.20 5.97 -11.73
C SER A 20 -11.50 4.88 -10.69
N THR A 21 -11.18 5.11 -9.41
CA THR A 21 -11.44 4.18 -8.31
C THR A 21 -12.20 4.87 -7.19
N ASP A 22 -12.53 4.14 -6.12
CA ASP A 22 -13.13 4.69 -4.90
C ASP A 22 -12.09 5.26 -3.92
N ALA A 23 -10.82 5.33 -4.32
CA ALA A 23 -9.76 5.88 -3.51
C ALA A 23 -9.97 7.39 -3.28
N THR A 24 -9.87 7.82 -2.02
CA THR A 24 -9.89 9.24 -1.61
C THR A 24 -8.48 9.78 -1.36
N LEU A 25 -7.50 8.89 -1.16
CA LEU A 25 -6.08 9.20 -1.08
C LEU A 25 -5.28 8.17 -1.87
N VAL A 26 -4.26 8.65 -2.58
CA VAL A 26 -3.28 7.81 -3.27
C VAL A 26 -1.89 8.38 -2.99
N GLU A 27 -1.02 7.57 -2.39
CA GLU A 27 0.37 7.90 -2.14
C GLU A 27 1.30 6.85 -2.76
N VAL A 28 2.44 7.31 -3.27
CA VAL A 28 3.46 6.42 -3.86
C VAL A 28 4.74 6.56 -3.06
N TYR A 29 5.38 5.43 -2.78
CA TYR A 29 6.62 5.34 -2.03
C TYR A 29 7.63 4.45 -2.74
N SER A 30 8.91 4.82 -2.63
CA SER A 30 10.03 3.94 -2.92
C SER A 30 10.49 3.24 -1.64
N ALA A 31 10.65 1.92 -1.72
CA ALA A 31 11.21 1.05 -0.69
C ALA A 31 12.47 0.36 -1.25
N GLY A 32 13.55 1.13 -1.40
CA GLY A 32 14.73 0.67 -2.14
C GLY A 32 14.41 0.50 -3.62
N ASN A 33 14.46 -0.74 -4.12
CA ASN A 33 14.14 -1.05 -5.53
C ASN A 33 12.69 -1.52 -5.73
N SER A 34 11.88 -1.50 -4.68
CA SER A 34 10.47 -1.86 -4.74
C SER A 34 9.63 -0.59 -4.75
N ASP A 35 8.60 -0.58 -5.58
CA ASP A 35 7.59 0.48 -5.63
C ASP A 35 6.43 0.08 -4.73
N VAL A 36 5.93 1.03 -3.93
CA VAL A 36 4.79 0.84 -3.03
C VAL A 36 3.73 1.87 -3.31
N ILE A 37 2.51 1.42 -3.57
CA ILE A 37 1.33 2.28 -3.69
C ILE A 37 0.47 2.05 -2.46
N PHE A 38 0.10 3.12 -1.78
CA PHE A 38 -0.82 3.11 -0.66
C PHE A 38 -2.07 3.89 -1.05
N THR A 39 -3.24 3.29 -0.83
CA THR A 39 -4.52 3.95 -1.06
C THR A 39 -5.41 3.86 0.17
N GLU A 40 -6.25 4.88 0.33
CA GLU A 40 -7.35 4.90 1.30
C GLU A 40 -8.65 5.07 0.52
N ALA A 41 -9.66 4.31 0.89
CA ALA A 41 -11.02 4.37 0.40
C ALA A 41 -12.00 4.30 1.59
N PRO A 42 -13.31 4.60 1.41
CA PRO A 42 -14.25 4.65 2.52
C PRO A 42 -14.37 3.36 3.35
N THR A 43 -14.08 2.21 2.74
CA THR A 43 -14.28 0.89 3.34
C THR A 43 -12.99 0.11 3.58
N HIS A 44 -11.85 0.58 3.07
CA HIS A 44 -10.61 -0.18 3.12
C HIS A 44 -9.38 0.70 2.82
N TYR A 45 -8.21 0.18 3.19
CA TYR A 45 -6.92 0.62 2.70
C TYR A 45 -6.28 -0.48 1.86
N GLU A 46 -5.52 -0.11 0.83
CA GLU A 46 -4.68 -1.06 0.08
C GLU A 46 -3.21 -0.66 0.16
N ILE A 47 -2.35 -1.69 0.22
CA ILE A 47 -0.91 -1.56 0.01
C ILE A 47 -0.51 -2.50 -1.12
N LEU A 48 -0.12 -1.93 -2.26
CA LEU A 48 0.48 -2.69 -3.35
C LEU A 48 1.99 -2.53 -3.31
N ILE A 49 2.72 -3.64 -3.33
CA ILE A 49 4.19 -3.67 -3.35
C ILE A 49 4.61 -4.41 -4.60
N SER A 50 5.38 -3.75 -5.47
CA SER A 50 5.87 -4.37 -6.70
C SER A 50 7.38 -4.22 -6.84
N ASN A 51 8.01 -5.21 -7.48
CA ASN A 51 9.43 -5.13 -7.81
C ASN A 51 9.68 -5.72 -9.20
N LYS A 52 10.22 -4.91 -10.11
CA LYS A 52 10.40 -5.30 -11.52
C LYS A 52 11.55 -6.28 -11.76
N HIS A 53 12.42 -6.51 -10.78
CA HIS A 53 13.67 -7.24 -10.96
C HIS A 53 13.74 -8.55 -10.19
N ARG A 54 13.02 -8.67 -9.07
CA ARG A 54 13.10 -9.85 -8.20
C ARG A 54 11.80 -10.07 -7.42
N ALA A 55 11.66 -11.26 -6.87
CA ALA A 55 10.67 -11.53 -5.82
C ALA A 55 10.91 -10.61 -4.60
N ILE A 56 9.82 -10.17 -3.99
CA ILE A 56 9.83 -9.36 -2.78
C ILE A 56 9.98 -10.32 -1.60
N ARG A 57 10.90 -10.01 -0.67
CA ARG A 57 11.19 -10.89 0.47
C ARG A 57 10.15 -10.66 1.57
N GLU A 58 9.79 -11.70 2.31
CA GLU A 58 8.81 -11.58 3.40
C GLU A 58 9.14 -10.46 4.42
N GLN A 59 10.40 -10.36 4.82
CA GLN A 59 10.85 -9.31 5.75
C GLN A 59 10.68 -7.88 5.20
N GLU A 60 10.65 -7.73 3.88
CA GLU A 60 10.40 -6.46 3.19
C GLU A 60 8.91 -6.10 3.26
N ILE A 61 8.05 -7.07 2.96
CA ILE A 61 6.59 -6.98 3.05
C ILE A 61 6.18 -6.58 4.46
N GLU A 62 6.68 -7.29 5.47
CA GLU A 62 6.38 -7.03 6.88
C GLU A 62 6.77 -5.61 7.32
N LYS A 63 7.97 -5.15 6.95
CA LYS A 63 8.43 -3.79 7.28
C LYS A 63 7.58 -2.70 6.64
N ILE A 64 7.15 -2.93 5.39
CA ILE A 64 6.28 -2.01 4.66
C ILE A 64 4.90 -1.99 5.34
N ARG A 65 4.30 -3.16 5.60
CA ARG A 65 3.01 -3.28 6.29
C ARG A 65 3.02 -2.59 7.65
N GLU A 66 4.03 -2.85 8.47
CA GLU A 66 4.17 -2.21 9.78
C GLU A 66 4.31 -0.69 9.69
N PHE A 67 5.01 -0.17 8.68
CA PHE A 67 5.16 1.26 8.49
C PHE A 67 3.79 1.94 8.32
N PHE A 68 2.94 1.41 7.44
CA PHE A 68 1.61 1.98 7.17
C PHE A 68 0.67 1.78 8.36
N LEU A 69 0.61 0.57 8.93
CA LEU A 69 -0.20 0.28 10.11
C LEU A 69 0.15 1.18 11.31
N LYS A 70 1.41 1.58 11.47
CA LYS A 70 1.84 2.44 12.59
C LYS A 70 1.70 3.93 12.32
N ARG A 71 1.77 4.38 11.07
CA ARG A 71 1.92 5.81 10.73
C ARG A 71 0.80 6.42 9.91
N LYS A 72 0.03 5.60 9.21
CA LYS A 72 -0.93 6.07 8.19
C LYS A 72 -2.33 5.54 8.40
N ILE A 73 -2.50 4.45 9.14
CA ILE A 73 -3.79 3.79 9.35
C ILE A 73 -4.21 3.98 10.81
N ASP A 74 -5.45 4.39 11.04
CA ASP A 74 -6.05 4.36 12.37
C ASP A 74 -6.46 2.92 12.74
N GLN A 75 -5.64 2.27 13.57
CA GLN A 75 -5.85 0.89 13.98
C GLN A 75 -7.18 0.65 14.73
N LYS A 76 -7.81 1.70 15.28
CA LYS A 76 -9.11 1.53 15.95
C LYS A 76 -10.24 1.26 14.96
N ASN A 77 -10.10 1.75 13.73
CA ASN A 77 -11.14 1.74 12.72
C ASN A 77 -10.99 0.56 11.74
N ILE A 78 -9.93 -0.25 11.82
CA ILE A 78 -9.76 -1.39 10.90
C ILE A 78 -10.24 -2.70 11.51
N ASP A 79 -10.74 -3.61 10.67
CA ASP A 79 -10.93 -5.01 11.04
C ASP A 79 -9.62 -5.78 10.84
N SER A 80 -8.79 -5.76 11.89
CA SER A 80 -7.49 -6.45 11.88
C SER A 80 -7.59 -7.95 11.64
N SER A 81 -8.74 -8.58 11.92
CA SER A 81 -8.94 -10.02 11.72
C SER A 81 -9.19 -10.37 10.25
N ALA A 82 -9.61 -9.39 9.45
CA ALA A 82 -9.94 -9.53 8.04
C ALA A 82 -8.82 -9.03 7.10
N ILE A 83 -7.66 -8.61 7.63
CA ILE A 83 -6.51 -8.22 6.81
C ILE A 83 -6.07 -9.42 5.96
N ARG A 84 -5.95 -9.20 4.65
CA ARG A 84 -5.56 -10.23 3.69
C ARG A 84 -4.33 -9.81 2.92
N THR A 85 -3.39 -10.73 2.75
CA THR A 85 -2.25 -10.57 1.84
C THR A 85 -2.40 -11.54 0.67
N ILE A 86 -2.28 -11.04 -0.56
CA ILE A 86 -2.21 -11.84 -1.78
C ILE A 86 -0.77 -11.77 -2.31
N TYR A 87 -0.17 -12.94 -2.54
CA TYR A 87 1.17 -13.07 -3.08
C TYR A 87 1.09 -13.47 -4.55
N ALA A 88 1.47 -12.56 -5.44
CA ALA A 88 1.73 -12.83 -6.85
C ALA A 88 3.24 -12.71 -7.13
N ASN A 89 3.69 -13.15 -8.31
CA ASN A 89 5.10 -13.37 -8.62
C ASN A 89 6.03 -12.19 -8.26
N SER A 90 5.67 -10.98 -8.72
CA SER A 90 6.42 -9.74 -8.49
C SER A 90 5.56 -8.63 -7.88
N LEU A 91 4.41 -9.00 -7.34
CA LEU A 91 3.39 -8.09 -6.80
C LEU A 91 2.81 -8.70 -5.53
N ILE A 92 2.75 -7.90 -4.48
CA ILE A 92 2.07 -8.22 -3.23
C ILE A 92 0.96 -7.20 -3.04
N GLU A 93 -0.20 -7.67 -2.64
CA GLU A 93 -1.35 -6.83 -2.30
C GLU A 93 -1.74 -7.11 -0.86
N ILE A 94 -1.94 -6.05 -0.07
CA ILE A 94 -2.39 -6.14 1.32
C ILE A 94 -3.64 -5.28 1.46
N SER A 95 -4.77 -5.95 1.63
CA SER A 95 -6.08 -5.32 1.82
C SER A 95 -6.39 -5.23 3.32
N ILE A 96 -6.77 -4.03 3.76
CA ILE A 96 -7.00 -3.70 5.17
C ILE A 96 -8.40 -3.11 5.30
N PRO A 97 -9.42 -3.92 5.62
CA PRO A 97 -10.80 -3.44 5.74
C PRO A 97 -11.00 -2.48 6.91
N ILE A 98 -11.88 -1.50 6.74
CA ILE A 98 -12.39 -0.61 7.78
C ILE A 98 -13.64 -1.26 8.40
N LYS A 99 -13.80 -1.15 9.72
CA LYS A 99 -15.00 -1.60 10.45
C LYS A 99 -16.21 -0.82 9.93
N GLY A 100 -17.23 -1.56 9.50
CA GLY A 100 -18.55 -1.02 9.21
C GLY A 100 -19.33 -0.62 10.45
#